data_AF-A0A3P1CQJ7-F1
#
_entry.id   AF-A0A3P1CQJ7-F1
#
_cell.length_a   1.000
_cell.length_b   1.000
_cell.length_c   1.000
_cell.angle_alpha   90.00
_cell.angle_beta   90.00
_cell.angle_gamma   90.00
#
_symmetry.space_group_name_H-M   'P 1'
#
loop_
_entity.id
_entity.type
_entity.pdbx_description
1 polymer ?
#
loop_
_entity_poly.entity_id
_entity_poly.type
_entity_poly.pdbx_seq_one_letter_code
_entity_poly.pdbx_strand_id
1 'polypeptide(L)'
;MEVKTVDNQAFLPVDYIADLKRILMKMVFEVEVLGRRISKLPKTFYPSFNREKHVLEDHDEDDQLQLDGALFYNPKQYLVASCDFNAHFTSATIWQEDYEFGRLVDNVFVKEAQEGRTMAEALAFSITERFPGHTKKRIILTGDRNGKNKSAGSNRTMYEQVDSVLSEAGWDVIAAPISYNPLHKDKHNDINRVLNEKDDDQFKVRIDGVRAKATVISIENSPIQTDYSKD
;
A
#
# COMPACT_ATOMS: atom_id res chain seq x y z
N MET A 1 -8.35 10.26 27.99
CA MET A 1 -7.29 9.29 28.35
C MET A 1 -7.17 8.37 27.15
N GLU A 2 -6.07 8.41 26.41
CA GLU A 2 -5.86 7.55 25.24
C GLU A 2 -5.45 6.17 25.75
N VAL A 3 -6.33 5.17 25.66
CA VAL A 3 -6.07 3.80 26.11
C VAL A 3 -5.25 3.09 25.03
N LYS A 4 -4.08 2.58 25.40
CA LYS A 4 -3.19 1.87 24.46
C LYS A 4 -3.40 0.37 24.56
N THR A 5 -3.08 -0.35 23.49
CA THR A 5 -3.09 -1.82 23.51
C THR A 5 -2.21 -2.39 24.62
N VAL A 6 -1.06 -1.75 24.90
CA VAL A 6 -0.17 -2.13 26.02
C VAL A 6 -0.80 -1.90 27.40
N ASP A 7 -1.71 -0.95 27.55
CA ASP A 7 -2.37 -0.67 28.83
C ASP A 7 -3.35 -1.79 29.21
N ASN A 8 -3.77 -2.58 28.21
CA ASN A 8 -4.65 -3.75 28.37
C ASN A 8 -3.88 -5.08 28.40
N GLN A 9 -2.55 -5.08 28.51
CA GLN A 9 -1.72 -6.29 28.43
C GLN A 9 -2.15 -7.38 29.43
N ALA A 10 -2.67 -7.00 30.61
CA ALA A 10 -3.17 -7.94 31.61
C ALA A 10 -4.36 -8.82 31.13
N PHE A 11 -5.06 -8.39 30.08
CA PHE A 11 -6.21 -9.08 29.49
C PHE A 11 -5.91 -9.68 28.11
N LEU A 12 -4.68 -9.54 27.61
CA LEU A 12 -4.26 -10.03 26.30
C LEU A 12 -3.49 -11.35 26.46
N PRO A 13 -3.53 -12.25 25.46
CA PRO A 13 -2.67 -13.42 25.44
C PRO A 13 -1.19 -13.04 25.57
N VAL A 14 -0.40 -13.89 26.23
CA VAL A 14 1.01 -13.62 26.60
C VAL A 14 1.85 -13.18 25.39
N ASP A 15 1.64 -13.79 24.23
CA ASP A 15 2.41 -13.53 23.02
C ASP A 15 1.78 -12.48 22.08
N TYR A 16 0.60 -11.94 22.42
CA TYR A 16 -0.20 -11.11 21.52
C TYR A 16 0.53 -9.86 21.02
N ILE A 17 1.19 -9.13 21.92
CA ILE A 17 1.95 -7.91 21.55
C ILE A 17 3.18 -8.27 20.71
N ALA A 18 3.82 -9.42 20.99
CA ALA A 18 4.96 -9.89 20.21
C ALA A 18 4.55 -10.28 18.79
N ASP A 19 3.39 -10.94 18.64
CA ASP A 19 2.80 -11.25 17.35
C ASP A 19 2.41 -9.99 16.58
N LEU A 20 1.78 -9.00 17.23
CA LEU A 20 1.48 -7.72 16.60
C LEU A 20 2.75 -7.02 16.09
N LYS A 21 3.87 -7.10 16.82
CA LYS A 21 5.15 -6.52 16.39
C LYS A 21 5.72 -7.22 15.15
N ARG A 22 5.53 -8.54 15.04
CA ARG A 22 5.91 -9.34 13.88
C ARG A 22 5.06 -8.97 12.65
N ILE A 23 3.74 -8.93 12.84
CA ILE A 23 2.75 -8.75 11.78
C ILE A 23 2.70 -7.30 11.26
N LEU A 24 2.60 -6.30 12.14
CA LEU A 24 2.37 -4.90 11.74
C LEU A 24 3.66 -4.21 11.29
N MET A 25 3.62 -3.37 10.25
CA MET A 25 4.75 -2.47 9.94
C MET A 25 5.17 -1.69 11.18
N LYS A 26 6.49 -1.44 11.32
CA LYS A 26 7.05 -0.81 12.53
C LYS A 26 6.31 0.46 12.93
N MET A 27 6.04 1.35 11.97
CA MET A 27 5.34 2.60 12.24
C MET A 27 3.87 2.37 12.65
N VAL A 28 3.18 1.41 12.04
CA VAL A 28 1.82 1.04 12.44
C VAL A 28 1.81 0.50 13.86
N PHE A 29 2.75 -0.37 14.22
CA PHE A 29 2.90 -0.86 15.58
C PHE A 29 3.17 0.28 16.58
N GLU A 30 4.03 1.22 16.22
CA GLU A 30 4.35 2.37 17.06
C GLU A 30 3.14 3.29 17.30
N VAL A 31 2.29 3.50 16.30
CA VAL A 31 1.06 4.29 16.44
C VAL A 31 0.00 3.50 17.21
N GLU A 32 -0.38 2.32 16.73
CA GLU A 32 -1.57 1.59 17.18
C GLU A 32 -1.35 0.84 18.50
N VAL A 33 -0.16 0.28 18.70
CA VAL A 33 0.13 -0.57 19.87
C VAL A 33 0.76 0.26 20.98
N LEU A 34 1.70 1.15 20.64
CA LEU A 34 2.42 1.97 21.61
C LEU A 34 1.79 3.35 21.85
N GLY A 35 0.77 3.73 21.07
CA GLY A 35 0.12 5.03 21.17
C GLY A 35 1.08 6.19 20.96
N ARG A 36 2.08 6.05 20.08
CA ARG A 36 2.97 7.16 19.75
C ARG A 36 2.22 8.12 18.85
N ARG A 37 2.11 9.37 19.29
CA ARG A 37 1.64 10.46 18.44
C ARG A 37 2.71 10.80 17.43
N ILE A 38 2.43 10.49 16.17
CA ILE A 38 3.25 10.96 15.07
C ILE A 38 2.65 12.29 14.60
N SER A 39 3.36 13.39 14.81
CA SER A 39 3.06 14.67 14.17
C SER A 39 3.69 14.72 12.78
N LYS A 40 3.01 15.32 11.79
CA LYS A 40 3.56 15.60 10.44
C LYS A 40 4.95 16.23 10.58
N LEU A 41 5.98 15.57 10.01
CA LEU A 41 7.34 16.09 10.07
C LEU A 41 7.41 17.45 9.34
N PRO A 42 8.14 18.46 9.84
CA PRO A 42 8.22 19.77 9.19
C PRO A 42 8.90 19.75 7.80
N LYS A 43 9.56 18.64 7.44
CA LYS A 43 10.20 18.39 6.14
C LYS A 43 9.80 17.01 5.62
N THR A 44 8.60 16.89 5.06
CA THR A 44 8.14 15.63 4.44
C THR A 44 8.44 15.61 2.95
N PHE A 45 8.52 14.40 2.38
CA PHE A 45 8.56 14.20 0.94
C PHE A 45 7.22 14.55 0.27
N TYR A 46 6.11 14.57 1.01
CA TYR A 46 4.76 14.83 0.52
C TYR A 46 4.12 16.06 1.19
N PRO A 47 4.69 17.26 1.06
CA PRO A 47 4.17 18.46 1.73
C PRO A 47 2.71 18.76 1.36
N SER A 48 2.30 18.46 0.12
CA SER A 48 0.94 18.71 -0.38
C SER A 48 -0.08 17.67 0.08
N PHE A 49 0.34 16.57 0.72
CA PHE A 49 -0.58 15.62 1.31
C PHE A 49 -1.36 16.26 2.47
N ASN A 50 -2.69 16.12 2.42
CA ASN A 50 -3.61 16.57 3.44
C ASN A 50 -4.55 15.41 3.79
N ARG A 51 -4.46 14.93 5.03
CA ARG A 51 -5.25 13.79 5.50
C ARG A 51 -6.75 14.02 5.35
N GLU A 52 -7.26 15.17 5.77
CA GLU A 52 -8.69 15.51 5.71
C GLU A 52 -9.23 15.54 4.27
N LYS A 53 -8.34 15.78 3.30
CA LYS A 53 -8.69 15.88 1.88
C LYS A 53 -8.52 14.56 1.13
N HIS A 54 -7.43 13.86 1.40
CA HIS A 54 -6.98 12.71 0.60
C HIS A 54 -7.38 11.38 1.21
N VAL A 55 -7.68 11.32 2.50
CA VAL A 55 -8.03 10.07 3.20
C VAL A 55 -9.52 10.08 3.50
N LEU A 56 -10.19 9.00 3.08
CA LEU A 56 -11.58 8.76 3.42
C LEU A 56 -11.61 7.69 4.50
N GLU A 57 -12.32 7.97 5.59
CA GLU A 57 -12.51 7.04 6.70
C GLU A 57 -14.01 6.92 6.92
N ASP A 58 -14.53 5.69 6.76
CA ASP A 58 -15.83 5.31 7.28
C ASP A 58 -15.57 4.32 8.41
N HIS A 59 -16.08 4.63 9.60
CA HIS A 59 -15.82 3.86 10.82
C HIS A 59 -16.93 2.86 11.12
N ASP A 60 -18.00 2.84 10.31
CA ASP A 60 -19.10 1.90 10.46
C ASP A 60 -18.73 0.59 9.75
N GLU A 61 -18.58 -0.50 10.51
CA GLU A 61 -18.14 -1.82 10.01
C GLU A 61 -19.06 -2.42 8.93
N ASP A 62 -20.32 -1.95 8.87
CA ASP A 62 -21.36 -2.47 7.99
C ASP A 62 -21.46 -1.71 6.64
N ASP A 63 -20.92 -0.50 6.54
CA ASP A 63 -21.03 0.31 5.34
C ASP A 63 -19.74 0.25 4.48
N GLN A 64 -19.94 0.02 3.18
CA GLN A 64 -18.84 0.05 2.23
C GLN A 64 -18.47 1.51 1.96
N LEU A 65 -17.20 1.87 2.20
CA LEU A 65 -16.67 3.20 1.92
C LEU A 65 -17.14 3.73 0.56
N GLN A 66 -17.71 4.94 0.55
CA GLN A 66 -18.21 5.59 -0.66
C GLN A 66 -17.45 6.87 -0.96
N LEU A 67 -17.42 7.23 -2.25
CA LEU A 67 -16.99 8.52 -2.75
C LEU A 67 -18.05 8.99 -3.75
N ASP A 68 -18.62 10.17 -3.49
CA ASP A 68 -19.64 10.79 -4.34
C ASP A 68 -20.82 9.87 -4.68
N GLY A 69 -21.26 9.06 -3.71
CA GLY A 69 -22.40 8.14 -3.82
C GLY A 69 -22.10 6.84 -4.59
N ALA A 70 -20.84 6.57 -4.92
CA ALA A 70 -20.38 5.32 -5.51
C ALA A 70 -19.44 4.57 -4.57
N LEU A 71 -19.39 3.24 -4.71
CA LEU A 71 -18.45 2.41 -3.95
C LEU A 71 -17.02 2.83 -4.25
N PHE A 72 -16.25 3.11 -3.20
CA PHE A 72 -14.85 3.47 -3.30
C PHE A 72 -14.03 2.35 -3.97
N TYR A 73 -14.26 1.12 -3.50
CA TYR A 73 -13.78 -0.11 -4.10
C TYR A 73 -14.87 -0.80 -4.94
N ASN A 74 -14.62 -0.97 -6.23
CA ASN A 74 -15.54 -1.62 -7.16
C ASN A 74 -15.03 -3.01 -7.58
N PRO A 75 -15.68 -4.12 -7.18
CA PRO A 75 -15.22 -5.48 -7.51
C PRO A 75 -15.35 -5.85 -9.01
N LYS A 76 -15.99 -4.99 -9.82
CA LYS A 76 -16.17 -5.19 -11.27
C LYS A 76 -15.15 -4.43 -12.13
N GLN A 77 -14.32 -3.58 -11.51
CA GLN A 77 -13.25 -2.85 -12.17
C GLN A 77 -11.90 -3.54 -11.91
N TYR A 78 -10.96 -3.47 -12.85
CA TYR A 78 -9.65 -4.09 -12.66
C TYR A 78 -8.86 -3.41 -11.53
N LEU A 79 -7.82 -4.08 -11.04
CA LEU A 79 -6.88 -3.53 -10.05
C LEU A 79 -5.56 -3.14 -10.71
N VAL A 80 -4.89 -2.12 -10.18
CA VAL A 80 -3.50 -1.79 -10.49
C VAL A 80 -2.68 -1.96 -9.23
N ALA A 81 -1.77 -2.93 -9.20
CA ALA A 81 -0.84 -3.11 -8.12
C ALA A 81 0.51 -2.48 -8.47
N SER A 82 0.89 -1.43 -7.74
CA SER A 82 2.25 -0.88 -7.80
C SER A 82 3.10 -1.58 -6.75
N CYS A 83 3.92 -2.52 -7.19
CA CYS A 83 4.78 -3.38 -6.39
C CYS A 83 6.13 -2.73 -6.07
N ASP A 84 6.63 -3.00 -4.87
CA ASP A 84 8.00 -2.70 -4.42
C ASP A 84 8.62 -3.97 -3.86
N PHE A 85 9.67 -4.46 -4.54
CA PHE A 85 10.33 -5.73 -4.23
C PHE A 85 11.62 -5.52 -3.45
N ASN A 86 11.51 -4.93 -2.26
CA ASN A 86 12.64 -4.71 -1.37
C ASN A 86 12.97 -5.99 -0.57
N ALA A 87 14.26 -6.20 -0.28
CA ALA A 87 14.76 -7.34 0.49
C ALA A 87 14.30 -7.33 1.96
N HIS A 88 14.04 -6.15 2.53
CA HIS A 88 13.56 -6.03 3.92
C HIS A 88 12.08 -6.37 4.08
N PHE A 89 11.27 -5.98 3.10
CA PHE A 89 9.87 -6.34 2.99
C PHE A 89 9.43 -6.08 1.55
N THR A 90 8.53 -6.91 1.04
CA THR A 90 7.94 -6.74 -0.29
C THR A 90 6.53 -6.21 -0.12
N SER A 91 6.10 -5.24 -0.92
CA SER A 91 4.78 -4.61 -0.77
C SER A 91 4.15 -4.24 -2.09
N ALA A 92 2.84 -3.98 -2.06
CA ALA A 92 2.13 -3.36 -3.17
C ALA A 92 1.05 -2.41 -2.65
N THR A 93 0.90 -1.28 -3.34
CA THR A 93 -0.27 -0.42 -3.22
C THR A 93 -1.28 -0.81 -4.31
N ILE A 94 -2.54 -0.92 -3.95
CA ILE A 94 -3.59 -1.46 -4.83
C ILE A 94 -4.56 -0.34 -5.19
N TRP A 95 -4.66 -0.05 -6.47
CA TRP A 95 -5.37 1.10 -7.00
C TRP A 95 -6.53 0.69 -7.90
N GLN A 96 -7.54 1.57 -7.94
CA GLN A 96 -8.52 1.66 -9.01
C GLN A 96 -8.54 3.08 -9.53
N GLU A 97 -8.50 3.23 -10.84
CA GLU A 97 -8.36 4.53 -11.49
C GLU A 97 -9.48 4.76 -12.50
N ASP A 98 -9.94 6.00 -12.57
CA ASP A 98 -10.79 6.51 -13.63
C ASP A 98 -10.28 7.88 -14.09
N TYR A 99 -11.07 8.59 -14.89
CA TYR A 99 -10.67 9.91 -15.41
C TYR A 99 -10.48 10.95 -14.30
N GLU A 100 -11.28 10.88 -13.23
CA GLU A 100 -11.28 11.88 -12.17
C GLU A 100 -10.44 11.44 -10.97
N PHE A 101 -10.40 10.13 -10.64
CA PHE A 101 -9.78 9.66 -9.41
C PHE A 101 -8.76 8.55 -9.61
N GLY A 102 -7.64 8.69 -8.88
CA GLY A 102 -6.78 7.59 -8.48
C GLY A 102 -7.13 7.16 -7.05
N ARG A 103 -7.76 6.01 -6.89
CA ARG A 103 -8.25 5.49 -5.60
C ARG A 103 -7.33 4.40 -5.08
N LEU A 104 -6.63 4.65 -3.98
CA LEU A 104 -5.86 3.64 -3.26
C LEU A 104 -6.82 2.84 -2.38
N VAL A 105 -7.25 1.69 -2.87
CA VAL A 105 -8.28 0.85 -2.24
C VAL A 105 -7.71 -0.09 -1.18
N ASP A 106 -6.42 -0.38 -1.23
CA ASP A 106 -5.75 -1.23 -0.23
C ASP A 106 -4.22 -1.13 -0.32
N ASN A 107 -3.54 -1.62 0.71
CA ASN A 107 -2.12 -1.92 0.64
C ASN A 107 -1.83 -3.32 1.20
N VAL A 108 -0.89 -4.03 0.58
CA VAL A 108 -0.42 -5.33 1.06
C VAL A 108 1.09 -5.31 1.25
N PHE A 109 1.59 -6.00 2.27
CA PHE A 109 3.02 -6.13 2.51
C PHE A 109 3.34 -7.46 3.16
N VAL A 110 4.53 -7.97 2.87
CA VAL A 110 5.09 -9.21 3.40
C VAL A 110 6.47 -8.89 3.92
N LYS A 111 6.74 -9.24 5.18
CA LYS A 111 8.06 -9.06 5.83
C LYS A 111 8.89 -10.33 5.86
N GLU A 112 8.22 -11.48 5.88
CA GLU A 112 8.83 -12.79 5.95
C GLU A 112 8.07 -13.69 4.98
N ALA A 113 8.80 -14.45 4.17
CA ALA A 113 8.18 -15.42 3.30
C ALA A 113 7.62 -16.57 4.13
N GLN A 114 6.43 -17.04 3.77
CA GLN A 114 5.89 -18.27 4.34
C GLN A 114 6.75 -19.47 3.89
N GLU A 115 6.77 -20.53 4.68
CA GLU A 115 7.60 -21.72 4.39
C GLU A 115 7.36 -22.24 2.96
N GLY A 116 8.44 -22.43 2.21
CA GLY A 116 8.41 -22.93 0.84
C GLY A 116 8.01 -21.91 -0.24
N ARG A 117 7.84 -20.62 0.11
CA ARG A 117 7.48 -19.55 -0.83
C ARG A 117 8.56 -18.47 -0.88
N THR A 118 8.61 -17.71 -1.98
CA THR A 118 9.36 -16.46 -2.04
C THR A 118 8.54 -15.29 -1.47
N MET A 119 9.19 -14.15 -1.20
CA MET A 119 8.50 -12.91 -0.80
C MET A 119 7.49 -12.43 -1.85
N ALA A 120 7.82 -12.60 -3.13
CA ALA A 120 6.96 -12.21 -4.24
C ALA A 120 5.71 -13.12 -4.35
N GLU A 121 5.90 -14.43 -4.17
CA GLU A 121 4.78 -15.38 -4.13
C GLU A 121 3.89 -15.13 -2.91
N ALA A 122 4.48 -14.92 -1.74
CA ALA A 122 3.74 -14.57 -0.53
C ALA A 122 2.93 -13.28 -0.70
N LEU A 123 3.49 -12.25 -1.36
CA LEU A 123 2.76 -11.02 -1.69
C LEU A 123 1.54 -11.32 -2.55
N ALA A 124 1.69 -12.15 -3.58
CA ALA A 124 0.60 -12.54 -4.47
C ALA A 124 -0.52 -13.29 -3.72
N PHE A 125 -0.18 -14.20 -2.81
CA PHE A 125 -1.16 -14.85 -1.93
C PHE A 125 -1.90 -13.84 -1.05
N SER A 126 -1.20 -12.86 -0.46
CA SER A 126 -1.88 -11.81 0.32
C SER A 126 -2.86 -11.00 -0.52
N ILE A 127 -2.57 -10.76 -1.81
CA ILE A 127 -3.52 -10.11 -2.73
C ILE A 127 -4.77 -10.98 -2.95
N THR A 128 -4.61 -12.28 -3.18
CA THR A 128 -5.77 -13.17 -3.41
C THR A 128 -6.66 -13.28 -2.17
N GLU A 129 -6.07 -13.35 -0.98
CA GLU A 129 -6.77 -13.39 0.31
C GLU A 129 -7.49 -12.07 0.61
N ARG A 130 -6.93 -10.93 0.20
CA ARG A 130 -7.52 -9.60 0.44
C ARG A 130 -8.70 -9.31 -0.49
N PHE A 131 -8.78 -9.98 -1.63
CA PHE A 131 -9.79 -9.75 -2.66
C PHE A 131 -10.50 -11.06 -3.10
N PRO A 132 -11.11 -11.80 -2.15
CA PRO A 132 -11.72 -13.09 -2.46
C PRO A 132 -12.93 -12.94 -3.40
N GLY A 133 -13.77 -11.92 -3.16
CA GLY A 133 -14.97 -11.61 -3.92
C GLY A 133 -14.78 -10.69 -5.14
N HIS A 134 -13.55 -10.40 -5.55
CA HIS A 134 -13.32 -9.51 -6.69
C HIS A 134 -13.70 -10.18 -8.01
N THR A 135 -14.81 -9.76 -8.60
CA THR A 135 -15.44 -10.45 -9.74
C THR A 135 -14.74 -10.22 -11.08
N LYS A 136 -14.08 -9.07 -11.30
CA LYS A 136 -13.41 -8.78 -12.58
C LYS A 136 -12.20 -9.69 -12.81
N LYS A 137 -11.55 -10.13 -11.72
CA LYS A 137 -10.33 -10.95 -11.70
C LYS A 137 -9.31 -10.50 -12.76
N ARG A 138 -9.06 -9.19 -12.87
CA ARG A 138 -8.00 -8.63 -13.73
C ARG A 138 -7.13 -7.68 -12.92
N ILE A 139 -5.82 -7.80 -13.09
CA ILE A 139 -4.84 -7.00 -12.37
C ILE A 139 -3.66 -6.61 -13.25
N ILE A 140 -3.27 -5.33 -13.17
CA ILE A 140 -2.07 -4.79 -13.80
C ILE A 140 -0.99 -4.68 -12.73
N LEU A 141 0.17 -5.30 -12.96
CA LEU A 141 1.32 -5.22 -12.08
C LEU A 141 2.30 -4.17 -12.61
N THR A 142 2.61 -3.17 -11.80
CA THR A 142 3.58 -2.12 -12.13
C THR A 142 4.44 -1.78 -10.92
N GLY A 143 5.22 -0.70 -10.97
CA GLY A 143 6.11 -0.27 -9.88
C GLY A 143 7.56 -0.65 -10.17
N ASP A 144 8.24 -1.25 -9.21
CA ASP A 144 9.69 -1.45 -9.21
C ASP A 144 10.22 -2.08 -10.50
N ARG A 145 11.11 -1.37 -11.19
CA ARG A 145 11.82 -1.84 -12.39
C ARG A 145 12.64 -3.11 -12.10
N ASN A 146 13.27 -3.20 -10.94
CA ASN A 146 14.20 -4.29 -10.60
C ASN A 146 13.47 -5.62 -10.43
N GLY A 147 12.16 -5.60 -10.23
CA GLY A 147 11.30 -6.78 -10.29
C GLY A 147 11.36 -7.55 -11.60
N LYS A 148 11.88 -6.93 -12.69
CA LYS A 148 12.15 -7.59 -14.00
C LYS A 148 13.43 -8.44 -14.01
N ASN A 149 14.29 -8.29 -13.01
CA ASN A 149 15.51 -9.07 -12.94
C ASN A 149 15.16 -10.45 -12.35
N LYS A 150 15.90 -11.49 -12.76
CA LYS A 150 15.80 -12.80 -12.15
C LYS A 150 16.10 -12.68 -10.65
N SER A 151 15.26 -13.27 -9.81
CA SER A 151 15.50 -13.23 -8.37
C SER A 151 16.60 -14.23 -7.98
N ALA A 152 17.32 -13.93 -6.90
CA ALA A 152 18.22 -14.93 -6.31
C ALA A 152 17.42 -16.17 -5.91
N GLY A 153 17.83 -17.36 -6.38
CA GLY A 153 17.15 -18.62 -6.09
C GLY A 153 15.97 -18.99 -7.00
N SER A 154 15.65 -18.19 -8.02
CA SER A 154 14.63 -18.55 -9.03
C SER A 154 15.08 -18.23 -10.45
N ASN A 155 14.61 -19.02 -11.41
CA ASN A 155 14.75 -18.70 -12.83
C ASN A 155 13.74 -17.65 -13.31
N ARG A 156 12.76 -17.31 -12.45
CA ARG A 156 11.70 -16.35 -12.71
C ARG A 156 12.02 -14.98 -12.11
N THR A 157 11.56 -13.93 -12.77
CA THR A 157 11.52 -12.58 -12.22
C THR A 157 10.48 -12.47 -11.09
N MET A 158 10.53 -11.41 -10.29
CA MET A 158 9.57 -11.24 -9.20
C MET A 158 8.16 -10.98 -9.72
N TYR A 159 8.02 -10.28 -10.85
CA TYR A 159 6.71 -10.16 -11.53
C TYR A 159 6.21 -11.50 -12.08
N GLU A 160 7.08 -12.34 -12.65
CA GLU A 160 6.69 -13.68 -13.13
C GLU A 160 6.25 -14.60 -11.99
N GLN A 161 6.85 -14.45 -10.80
CA GLN A 161 6.42 -15.17 -9.60
C GLN A 161 5.04 -14.71 -9.13
N VAL A 162 4.80 -13.40 -9.07
CA VAL A 162 3.48 -12.83 -8.73
C VAL A 162 2.43 -13.25 -9.74
N ASP A 163 2.74 -13.16 -11.03
CA ASP A 163 1.86 -13.59 -12.13
C ASP A 163 1.46 -15.06 -11.98
N SER A 164 2.42 -15.98 -11.80
CA SER A 164 2.12 -17.42 -11.64
C SER A 164 1.06 -17.67 -10.57
N VAL A 165 1.24 -17.09 -9.38
CA VAL A 165 0.32 -17.28 -8.24
C VAL A 165 -1.06 -16.67 -8.51
N LEU A 166 -1.11 -15.45 -9.07
CA LEU A 166 -2.37 -14.78 -9.36
C LEU A 166 -3.14 -15.48 -10.49
N SER A 167 -2.44 -15.89 -11.55
CA SER A 167 -2.99 -16.62 -12.68
C SER A 167 -3.53 -18.00 -12.25
N GLU A 168 -2.83 -18.72 -11.37
CA GLU A 168 -3.32 -19.96 -10.76
C GLU A 168 -4.58 -19.74 -9.90
N ALA A 169 -4.71 -18.56 -9.28
CA ALA A 169 -5.92 -18.14 -8.56
C ALA A 169 -7.03 -17.55 -9.47
N GLY A 170 -6.87 -17.65 -10.79
CA GLY A 170 -7.88 -17.26 -11.79
C GLY A 170 -7.88 -15.77 -12.16
N TRP A 171 -6.80 -15.04 -11.87
CA TRP A 171 -6.65 -13.65 -12.32
C TRP A 171 -6.07 -13.58 -13.74
N ASP A 172 -6.56 -12.63 -14.53
CA ASP A 172 -5.95 -12.15 -15.75
C ASP A 172 -4.91 -11.09 -15.41
N VAL A 173 -3.62 -11.43 -15.58
CA VAL A 173 -2.49 -10.63 -15.11
C VAL A 173 -1.81 -9.93 -16.28
N ILE A 174 -1.57 -8.62 -16.14
CA ILE A 174 -0.78 -7.83 -17.09
C ILE A 174 0.42 -7.25 -16.34
N ALA A 175 1.62 -7.77 -16.61
CA ALA A 175 2.85 -7.17 -16.10
C ALA A 175 3.26 -5.96 -16.94
N ALA A 176 3.10 -4.75 -16.39
CA ALA A 176 3.55 -3.47 -16.93
C ALA A 176 4.51 -2.69 -16.00
N PRO A 177 5.63 -3.30 -15.53
CA PRO A 177 6.66 -2.61 -14.75
C PRO A 177 7.34 -1.45 -15.49
N ILE A 178 7.67 -0.41 -14.73
CA ILE A 178 8.32 0.80 -15.27
C ILE A 178 9.66 0.46 -15.92
N SER A 179 10.01 1.21 -16.96
CA SER A 179 11.26 1.02 -17.72
C SER A 179 12.45 1.77 -17.11
N TYR A 180 12.18 2.85 -16.38
CA TYR A 180 13.18 3.67 -15.71
C TYR A 180 12.67 4.11 -14.34
N ASN A 181 13.59 4.36 -13.41
CA ASN A 181 13.26 4.99 -12.14
C ASN A 181 13.37 6.50 -12.33
N PRO A 182 12.28 7.28 -12.24
CA PRO A 182 12.37 8.73 -12.28
C PRO A 182 13.25 9.26 -11.15
N LEU A 183 13.89 10.40 -11.38
CA LEU A 183 14.70 11.04 -10.34
C LEU A 183 13.82 11.38 -9.13
N HIS A 184 14.40 11.31 -7.93
CA HIS A 184 13.66 11.58 -6.69
C HIS A 184 13.00 12.97 -6.68
N LYS A 185 13.67 13.96 -7.26
CA LYS A 185 13.13 15.32 -7.46
C LYS A 185 11.89 15.33 -8.36
N ASP A 186 11.90 14.58 -9.46
CA ASP A 186 10.76 14.52 -10.38
C ASP A 186 9.57 13.83 -9.69
N LYS A 187 9.82 12.70 -9.01
CA LYS A 187 8.80 12.02 -8.18
C LYS A 187 8.20 12.96 -7.14
N HIS A 188 9.05 13.73 -6.45
CA HIS A 188 8.61 14.70 -5.45
C HIS A 188 7.73 15.78 -6.08
N ASN A 189 8.15 16.38 -7.19
CA ASN A 189 7.39 17.44 -7.84
C ASN A 189 6.07 16.92 -8.42
N ASP A 190 6.10 15.80 -9.13
CA ASP A 190 4.93 15.25 -9.80
C ASP A 190 3.86 14.80 -8.81
N ILE A 191 4.24 14.06 -7.76
CA ILE A 191 3.24 13.63 -6.78
C ILE A 191 2.66 14.81 -6.01
N ASN A 192 3.46 15.82 -5.69
CA ASN A 192 2.97 16.99 -4.98
C ASN A 192 2.12 17.90 -5.88
N ARG A 193 2.38 17.93 -7.20
CA ARG A 193 1.51 18.60 -8.16
C ARG A 193 0.11 17.98 -8.14
N VAL A 194 0.03 16.65 -8.24
CA VAL A 194 -1.23 15.90 -8.18
C VAL A 194 -1.93 16.10 -6.83
N LEU A 195 -1.21 15.93 -5.72
CA LEU A 195 -1.79 16.06 -4.37
C LEU A 195 -2.28 17.47 -4.04
N ASN A 196 -1.73 18.51 -4.67
CA ASN A 196 -2.20 19.88 -4.46
C ASN A 196 -3.59 20.11 -5.11
N GLU A 197 -3.94 19.33 -6.14
CA GLU A 197 -5.19 19.40 -6.91
C GLU A 197 -5.52 20.84 -7.34
N LYS A 198 -4.52 21.57 -7.84
CA LYS A 198 -4.69 22.91 -8.42
C LYS A 198 -4.89 22.89 -9.94
N ASP A 199 -4.71 21.72 -10.54
CA ASP A 199 -4.78 21.49 -11.97
C ASP A 199 -6.02 20.64 -12.23
N ASP A 200 -7.08 21.28 -12.73
CA ASP A 200 -8.40 20.64 -12.93
C ASP A 200 -8.37 19.55 -14.02
N ASP A 201 -7.34 19.55 -14.88
CA ASP A 201 -7.12 18.52 -15.90
C ASP A 201 -6.41 17.27 -15.33
N GLN A 202 -6.02 17.28 -14.05
CA GLN A 202 -5.43 16.13 -13.39
C GLN A 202 -6.44 15.34 -12.56
N PHE A 203 -6.23 14.03 -12.49
CA PHE A 203 -6.93 13.18 -11.54
C PHE A 203 -6.60 13.58 -10.10
N LYS A 204 -7.54 13.33 -9.19
CA LYS A 204 -7.43 13.54 -7.75
C LYS A 204 -7.11 12.23 -7.05
N VAL A 205 -6.32 12.28 -5.99
CA VAL A 205 -5.96 11.09 -5.21
C VAL A 205 -6.89 10.95 -4.02
N ARG A 206 -7.49 9.78 -3.84
CA ARG A 206 -8.24 9.42 -2.64
C ARG A 206 -7.73 8.08 -2.11
N ILE A 207 -7.71 7.93 -0.79
CA ILE A 207 -7.11 6.78 -0.10
C ILE A 207 -8.12 6.23 0.91
N ASP A 208 -8.31 4.91 0.89
CA ASP A 208 -9.03 4.22 1.96
C ASP A 208 -8.20 4.25 3.25
N GLY A 209 -8.64 5.03 4.25
CA GLY A 209 -7.90 5.24 5.49
C GLY A 209 -7.83 4.02 6.40
N VAL A 210 -8.71 3.03 6.21
CA VAL A 210 -8.76 1.81 7.01
C VAL A 210 -7.92 0.73 6.33
N ARG A 211 -8.20 0.43 5.05
CA ARG A 211 -7.53 -0.64 4.31
C ARG A 211 -6.12 -0.27 3.91
N ALA A 212 -5.86 1.00 3.57
CA ALA A 212 -4.54 1.48 3.17
C ALA A 212 -3.81 2.27 4.29
N LYS A 213 -4.15 2.00 5.56
CA LYS A 213 -3.61 2.70 6.74
C LYS A 213 -2.09 2.72 6.80
N ALA A 214 -1.42 1.64 6.40
CA ALA A 214 0.04 1.58 6.44
C ALA A 214 0.66 2.55 5.41
N THR A 215 0.04 2.72 4.25
CA THR A 215 0.46 3.72 3.26
C THR A 215 0.22 5.15 3.76
N VAL A 216 -0.92 5.43 4.39
CA VAL A 216 -1.21 6.76 4.97
C VAL A 216 -0.13 7.13 6.01
N ILE A 217 0.14 6.22 6.95
CA ILE A 217 1.18 6.42 7.96
C ILE A 217 2.54 6.62 7.29
N SER A 218 2.87 5.84 6.25
CA SER A 218 4.13 6.00 5.52
C SER A 218 4.27 7.37 4.85
N ILE A 219 3.22 7.89 4.23
CA ILE A 219 3.20 9.22 3.61
C ILE A 219 3.46 10.32 4.66
N GLU A 220 2.76 10.28 5.79
CA GLU A 220 2.88 11.28 6.86
C GLU A 220 4.27 11.28 7.52
N ASN A 221 4.97 10.14 7.44
CA ASN A 221 6.26 9.89 8.09
C ASN A 221 7.46 9.86 7.17
N SER A 222 7.32 10.13 5.87
CA SER A 222 8.46 10.09 4.94
C SER A 222 9.25 11.41 5.03
N PRO A 223 10.42 11.45 5.70
CA PRO A 223 11.26 12.64 5.70
C PRO A 223 11.78 12.90 4.28
N ILE A 224 12.13 14.16 4.00
CA ILE A 224 12.87 14.51 2.80
C ILE A 224 14.31 14.89 3.17
N GLN A 225 15.26 14.20 2.56
CA GLN A 225 16.68 14.57 2.66
C GLN A 225 17.00 15.78 1.75
N THR A 226 18.17 16.39 1.95
CA THR A 226 18.63 17.55 1.15
C THR A 226 18.79 17.23 -0.35
N ASP A 227 18.89 15.96 -0.72
CA ASP A 227 18.97 15.48 -2.11
C ASP A 227 17.61 15.01 -2.68
N TYR A 228 16.51 15.28 -1.97
CA TYR A 228 15.15 14.83 -2.26
C TYR A 228 14.93 13.31 -2.12
N SER A 229 15.89 12.53 -1.61
CA SER A 229 15.67 11.12 -1.30
C SER A 229 14.74 10.93 -0.08
N LYS A 230 14.17 9.72 0.04
CA LYS A 230 13.39 9.27 1.21
C LYS A 230 14.27 8.32 2.03
N ASP A 231 14.20 8.43 3.35
CA ASP A 231 14.68 7.39 4.28
C ASP A 231 13.58 6.34 4.52
#